data_AF-A0A162CJG3-F1
#
_entry.id   AF-A0A162CJG3-F1
#
_cell.length_a   1.000
_cell.length_b   1.000
_cell.length_c   1.000
_cell.angle_alpha   90.00
_cell.angle_beta   90.00
_cell.angle_gamma   90.00
#
_symmetry.space_group_name_H-M   'P 1'
#
loop_
_entity.id
_entity.type
_entity.pdbx_description
1 polymer ?
#
loop_
_entity_poly.entity_id
_entity_poly.type
_entity_poly.pdbx_seq_one_letter_code
_entity_poly.pdbx_strand_id
1 'polypeptide(L)'
;MPATVSLVIGSVEAPVHATSLAGVRPLLLACFRSFNENSCDRALVITEALQQRAGESELYPCQTLLLGLQAEVVMVQLAEQRDQKAIETLRESERLCSGL
;
A
#
# COMPACT_ATOMS: atom_id res chain seq x y z
N MET A 1 -22.15 46.51 25.35
CA MET A 1 -22.81 45.59 24.39
C MET A 1 -21.80 44.50 24.06
N PRO A 2 -21.93 43.24 24.54
CA PRO A 2 -20.99 42.19 24.18
C PRO A 2 -21.43 41.52 22.88
N ALA A 3 -20.53 41.45 21.90
CA ALA A 3 -20.72 40.71 20.66
C ALA A 3 -20.29 39.25 20.88
N THR A 4 -21.24 38.32 20.79
CA THR A 4 -20.98 36.88 20.79
C THR A 4 -20.55 36.45 19.40
N VAL A 5 -19.30 35.97 19.26
CA VAL A 5 -18.80 35.33 18.04
C VAL A 5 -19.09 33.83 18.14
N SER A 6 -20.02 33.35 17.32
CA SER A 6 -20.29 31.92 17.17
C SER A 6 -19.34 31.32 16.13
N LEU A 7 -18.47 30.41 16.56
CA LEU A 7 -17.58 29.66 15.69
C LEU A 7 -18.31 28.40 15.19
N VAL A 8 -18.62 28.35 13.89
CA VAL A 8 -19.19 27.14 13.26
C VAL A 8 -18.04 26.23 12.86
N ILE A 9 -17.89 25.12 13.59
CA ILE A 9 -16.92 24.07 13.25
C ILE A 9 -17.58 23.19 12.19
N GLY A 10 -17.31 23.47 10.91
CA GLY A 10 -17.67 22.59 9.81
C GLY A 10 -16.60 21.51 9.67
N SER A 11 -16.95 20.25 9.95
CA SER A 11 -16.11 19.10 9.63
C SER A 11 -16.06 18.95 8.11
N VAL A 12 -14.91 19.30 7.51
CA VAL A 12 -14.60 18.90 6.14
C VAL A 12 -14.06 17.47 6.22
N GLU A 13 -14.94 16.48 5.97
CA GLU A 13 -14.49 15.12 5.65
C GLU A 13 -13.79 15.18 4.30
N ALA A 14 -12.46 15.31 4.34
CA ALA A 14 -11.65 15.13 3.14
C ALA A 14 -11.89 13.70 2.60
N PRO A 15 -12.05 13.51 1.28
CA PRO A 15 -12.22 12.18 0.73
C PRO A 15 -10.95 11.38 1.02
N VAL A 16 -11.03 10.41 1.93
CA VAL A 16 -9.98 9.42 2.11
C VAL A 16 -9.94 8.60 0.83
N HIS A 17 -9.00 8.89 -0.06
CA HIS A 17 -8.74 8.03 -1.21
C HIS A 17 -8.30 6.69 -0.66
N ALA A 18 -9.17 5.68 -0.79
CA ALA A 18 -8.84 4.31 -0.46
C ALA A 18 -7.61 3.95 -1.29
N THR A 19 -6.46 3.84 -0.62
CA THR A 19 -5.24 3.37 -1.27
C THR A 19 -5.52 1.95 -1.74
N SER A 20 -5.35 1.69 -3.03
CA SER A 20 -5.60 0.38 -3.63
C SER A 20 -4.30 -0.25 -4.10
N LEU A 21 -4.31 -1.56 -4.34
CA LEU A 21 -3.14 -2.24 -4.89
C LEU A 21 -2.76 -1.70 -6.28
N ALA A 22 -3.74 -1.33 -7.09
CA ALA A 22 -3.51 -0.67 -8.38
C ALA A 22 -2.81 0.69 -8.23
N GLY A 23 -3.12 1.44 -7.16
CA GLY A 23 -2.49 2.73 -6.87
C GLY A 23 -1.02 2.65 -6.46
N VAL A 24 -0.61 1.56 -5.81
CA VAL A 24 0.80 1.36 -5.38
C VAL A 24 1.66 0.66 -6.44
N ARG A 25 1.04 0.03 -7.45
CA ARG A 25 1.73 -0.69 -8.52
C ARG A 25 2.90 0.06 -9.17
N PRO A 26 2.81 1.36 -9.52
CA PRO A 26 3.95 2.07 -10.11
C PRO A 26 5.17 2.13 -9.17
N LEU A 27 4.94 2.26 -7.86
CA LEU A 27 6.00 2.27 -6.85
C LEU A 27 6.67 0.90 -6.74
N LEU A 28 5.86 -0.17 -6.71
CA LEU A 28 6.37 -1.54 -6.67
C LEU A 28 7.20 -1.87 -7.92
N LEU A 29 6.76 -1.45 -9.11
CA LEU A 29 7.53 -1.64 -10.34
C LEU A 29 8.83 -0.85 -10.35
N ALA A 30 8.82 0.40 -9.88
CA ALA A 30 10.04 1.21 -9.77
C ALA A 30 11.01 0.61 -8.74
N CYS A 31 10.50 0.08 -7.63
CA CYS A 31 11.29 -0.66 -6.65
C CYS A 31 11.93 -1.91 -7.29
N PHE A 32 11.13 -2.81 -7.86
CA PHE A 32 11.59 -4.11 -8.35
C PHE A 32 12.50 -4.04 -9.58
N ARG A 33 12.33 -3.05 -10.45
CA ARG A 33 13.08 -2.96 -11.72
C ARG A 33 14.27 -2.02 -11.66
N SER A 34 14.17 -0.97 -10.86
CA SER A 34 15.16 0.11 -10.85
C SER A 34 15.83 0.27 -9.49
N PHE A 35 15.50 -0.59 -8.52
CA PHE A 35 16.03 -0.54 -7.15
C PHE A 35 15.89 0.86 -6.54
N ASN A 36 14.78 1.56 -6.88
CA ASN A 36 14.57 2.92 -6.41
C ASN A 36 14.14 2.88 -4.94
N GLU A 37 15.08 3.20 -4.04
CA GLU A 37 14.91 3.12 -2.57
C GLU A 37 13.64 3.85 -2.09
N ASN A 38 13.45 5.11 -2.50
CA ASN A 38 12.26 5.89 -2.12
C ASN A 38 10.95 5.24 -2.61
N SER A 39 10.97 4.58 -3.76
CA SER A 39 9.79 3.83 -4.24
C SER A 39 9.58 2.56 -3.44
N CYS A 40 10.64 1.87 -3.03
CA CYS A 40 10.56 0.69 -2.15
C CYS A 40 10.00 1.06 -0.76
N ASP A 41 10.48 2.13 -0.15
CA ASP A 41 10.01 2.59 1.17
C ASP A 41 8.53 2.97 1.13
N ARG A 42 8.13 3.74 0.12
CA ARG A 42 6.73 4.12 -0.05
C ARG A 42 5.86 2.91 -0.38
N ALA A 43 6.37 1.97 -1.16
CA ALA A 43 5.66 0.73 -1.46
C ALA A 43 5.40 -0.07 -0.17
N LEU A 44 6.39 -0.24 0.70
CA LEU A 44 6.24 -0.93 1.99
C LEU A 44 5.17 -0.31 2.87
N VAL A 45 5.21 1.01 3.06
CA VAL A 45 4.23 1.71 3.91
C VAL A 45 2.81 1.50 3.39
N ILE A 46 2.62 1.60 2.08
CA ILE A 46 1.30 1.46 1.47
C ILE A 46 0.83 -0.01 1.48
N THR A 47 1.69 -0.96 1.15
CA THR A 47 1.30 -2.39 1.15
C THR A 47 1.04 -2.92 2.55
N GLU A 48 1.66 -2.35 3.59
CA GLU A 48 1.29 -2.62 4.98
C GLU A 48 -0.10 -2.09 5.34
N ALA A 49 -0.44 -0.86 4.94
CA ALA A 49 -1.79 -0.34 5.14
C ALA A 49 -2.86 -1.18 4.41
N LEU A 50 -2.54 -1.68 3.20
CA LEU A 50 -3.40 -2.63 2.48
C LEU A 50 -3.52 -3.97 3.23
N GLN A 51 -2.41 -4.47 3.77
CA GLN A 51 -2.37 -5.73 4.52
C GLN A 51 -3.25 -5.65 5.76
N GLN A 52 -3.16 -4.56 6.51
CA GLN A 52 -3.97 -4.34 7.70
C GLN A 52 -5.46 -4.27 7.35
N ARG A 53 -5.83 -3.50 6.33
CA ARG A 53 -7.22 -3.42 5.84
C ARG A 53 -7.75 -4.79 5.38
N ALA A 54 -6.92 -5.58 4.70
CA ALA A 54 -7.29 -6.93 4.31
C ALA A 54 -7.56 -7.82 5.54
N GLY A 55 -6.76 -7.68 6.60
CA GLY A 55 -7.00 -8.34 7.89
C GLY A 55 -8.28 -7.89 8.57
N GLU A 56 -8.54 -6.59 8.64
CA GLU A 56 -9.77 -6.02 9.19
C GLU A 56 -11.04 -6.46 8.44
N SER A 57 -10.90 -6.73 7.14
CA SER A 57 -11.97 -7.20 6.26
C SER A 57 -12.05 -8.73 6.16
N GLU A 58 -11.28 -9.46 6.97
CA GLU A 58 -11.18 -10.93 6.97
C GLU A 58 -10.76 -11.54 5.61
N LEU A 59 -10.11 -10.75 4.76
CA LEU A 59 -9.55 -11.16 3.47
C LEU A 59 -8.17 -11.80 3.67
N TYR A 60 -8.11 -12.82 4.53
CA TYR A 60 -6.86 -13.47 4.95
C TYR A 60 -5.96 -13.98 3.81
N PRO A 61 -6.51 -14.52 2.69
CA PRO A 61 -5.67 -14.87 1.54
C PRO A 61 -4.96 -13.66 0.93
N CYS A 62 -5.64 -12.52 0.79
CA CYS A 62 -5.03 -11.29 0.30
C CYS A 62 -4.03 -10.73 1.33
N GLN A 63 -4.40 -10.73 2.63
CA GLN A 63 -3.50 -10.29 3.71
C GLN A 63 -2.15 -11.04 3.66
N THR A 64 -2.20 -12.37 3.50
CA THR A 64 -1.00 -13.23 3.44
C THR A 64 -0.16 -12.92 2.20
N LEU A 65 -0.80 -12.68 1.04
CA LEU A 65 -0.08 -12.29 -0.17
C LEU A 65 0.58 -10.92 -0.04
N LEU A 66 -0.08 -9.97 0.60
CA LEU A 66 0.49 -8.65 0.86
C LEU A 66 1.70 -8.72 1.79
N LEU A 67 1.71 -9.61 2.78
CA LEU A 67 2.91 -9.91 3.59
C LEU A 67 4.04 -10.48 2.72
N GLY A 68 3.73 -11.40 1.82
CA GLY A 68 4.70 -11.94 0.85
C GLY A 68 5.26 -10.84 -0.06
N LEU A 69 4.41 -9.94 -0.55
CA LEU A 69 4.80 -8.82 -1.40
C LEU A 69 5.70 -7.83 -0.66
N GLN A 70 5.41 -7.53 0.60
CA GLN A 70 6.28 -6.73 1.47
C GLN A 70 7.65 -7.40 1.66
N ALA A 71 7.69 -8.71 1.90
CA ALA A 71 8.95 -9.45 2.01
C ALA A 71 9.77 -9.34 0.72
N GLU A 72 9.16 -9.44 -0.47
CA GLU A 72 9.89 -9.26 -1.72
C GLU A 72 10.43 -7.83 -1.90
N VAL A 73 9.71 -6.80 -1.43
CA VAL A 73 10.26 -5.42 -1.39
C VAL A 73 11.49 -5.33 -0.50
N VAL A 74 11.44 -5.92 0.70
CA VAL A 74 12.61 -5.97 1.60
C VAL A 74 13.78 -6.69 0.94
N MET A 75 13.55 -7.83 0.30
CA MET A 75 14.62 -8.59 -0.35
C MET A 75 15.26 -7.83 -1.52
N VAL A 76 14.47 -7.09 -2.29
CA VAL A 76 15.01 -6.22 -3.35
C VAL A 76 15.89 -5.11 -2.75
N GLN A 77 15.50 -4.51 -1.63
CA GLN A 77 16.33 -3.52 -0.92
C GLN A 77 17.64 -4.11 -0.38
N LEU A 78 17.63 -5.39 0.00
CA LEU A 78 18.82 -6.12 0.43
C LEU A 78 19.71 -6.58 -0.72
N ALA A 79 19.43 -6.16 -1.97
CA ALA A 79 20.14 -6.56 -3.19
C ALA A 79 20.16 -8.08 -3.45
N GLU A 80 19.19 -8.79 -2.88
CA GLU A 80 18.95 -10.20 -3.15
C GLU A 80 18.16 -10.26 -4.46
N GLN A 81 18.80 -10.74 -5.54
CA GLN A 81 18.24 -10.75 -6.91
C GLN A 81 16.95 -11.57 -7.00
N ARG A 82 15.84 -10.95 -6.61
CA ARG A 82 14.49 -11.53 -6.57
C ARG A 82 13.50 -10.77 -7.45
N ASP A 83 14.00 -9.97 -8.38
CA ASP A 83 13.22 -9.18 -9.32
C ASP A 83 12.13 -10.00 -10.03
N GLN A 84 12.45 -11.21 -10.50
CA GLN A 84 11.45 -12.07 -11.14
C GLN A 84 10.37 -12.55 -10.16
N LYS A 85 10.77 -13.06 -8.99
CA LYS A 85 9.84 -13.54 -7.96
C LYS A 85 8.96 -12.42 -7.41
N ALA A 86 9.53 -11.23 -7.20
CA ALA A 86 8.83 -10.03 -6.76
C ALA A 86 7.72 -9.61 -7.75
N ILE A 87 8.01 -9.67 -9.05
CA ILE A 87 7.02 -9.38 -10.10
C ILE A 87 5.92 -10.45 -10.15
N GLU A 88 6.23 -11.71 -9.90
CA GLU A 88 5.25 -12.79 -9.81
C GLU A 88 4.33 -12.61 -8.60
N THR A 89 4.89 -12.35 -7.42
CA THR A 89 4.12 -12.06 -6.20
C THR A 89 3.23 -10.83 -6.36
N LEU A 90 3.70 -9.79 -7.07
CA LEU A 90 2.87 -8.63 -7.41
C LEU A 90 1.66 -9.03 -8.26
N ARG A 91 1.85 -9.82 -9.33
CA ARG A 91 0.75 -10.26 -10.19
C ARG A 91 -0.26 -11.12 -9.44
N GLU A 92 0.21 -12.00 -8.56
CA GLU A 92 -0.68 -12.82 -7.73
C GLU A 92 -1.50 -11.95 -6.77
N SER A 93 -0.84 -10.98 -6.13
CA SER A 93 -1.50 -10.01 -5.26
C SER A 93 -2.54 -9.19 -6.03
N GLU A 94 -2.24 -8.70 -7.23
CA GLU A 94 -3.19 -7.96 -8.08
C GLU A 94 -4.44 -8.77 -8.40
N ARG A 95 -4.30 -10.08 -8.59
CA ARG A 95 -5.41 -10.97 -8.90
C ARG A 95 -6.29 -11.23 -7.67
N LEU A 96 -5.67 -11.50 -6.52
CA LEU A 96 -6.36 -11.99 -5.32
C LEU A 96 -6.76 -10.89 -4.33
N CYS A 97 -6.16 -9.71 -4.42
CA CYS A 97 -6.53 -8.52 -3.67
C CYS A 97 -7.41 -7.55 -4.49
N SER A 98 -8.09 -8.05 -5.52
CA SER A 98 -9.03 -7.22 -6.28
C SER A 98 -10.17 -6.73 -5.38
N GLY A 99 -10.45 -5.43 -5.42
CA GLY A 99 -11.45 -4.80 -4.57
C GLY A 99 -10.91 -4.17 -3.28
N LEU A 100 -9.59 -4.19 -3.05
CA LEU A 100 -8.90 -3.52 -1.94
C LEU A 100 -8.27 -2.17 -2.34
#